data_AF-A0A7U5YAV9-F1
#
_entry.id   AF-A0A7U5YAV9-F1
#
_cell.length_a   1.000
_cell.length_b   1.000
_cell.length_c   1.000
_cell.angle_alpha   90.00
_cell.angle_beta   90.00
_cell.angle_gamma   90.00
#
_symmetry.space_group_name_H-M   'P 1'
#
loop_
_entity.id
_entity.type
_entity.pdbx_description
1 polymer ?
#
loop_
_entity_poly.entity_id
_entity_poly.type
_entity_poly.pdbx_seq_one_letter_code
_entity_poly.pdbx_strand_id
1 'polypeptide(L)'
;MSSMPQIEATDAIASTCNDAQYRWLTELIFDSKELDKLGGMVSEFNLFEAMGMVRQEIRHSHFLGTLFNPREPHGLGSRFFESLLSRLLYDLPDRRSGEVSLLDIDLCDYDDLQVFREQDRIDLLLVSEQNRQVFVIENKIDAGEHGNQLERYEQAVNRRYPEHRKVFVFLTLDGSEASRDGWLNLSYAQVIECLSELVTDYGHQIPPSARIGIEHYITLFKRYFMEDTEIAELCRRIYKKHQKALDLIFEHRPADGDGRTERRDWAKDVIALVAEQHGWEIDSETRTMVRYAHLPWDDGKGMRSSNWTKSGRVVLFEIQSNTDKLELKLLIGPK
;
A
#
# COMPACT_ATOMS: atom_id res chain seq x y z
N MET A 1 -13.40 38.72 46.39
CA MET A 1 -12.20 37.97 46.78
C MET A 1 -12.59 36.51 46.90
N SER A 2 -12.33 35.72 45.87
CA SER A 2 -12.52 34.27 45.88
C SER A 2 -11.30 33.69 45.17
N SER A 3 -10.51 32.94 45.92
CA SER A 3 -9.23 32.35 45.51
C SER A 3 -9.48 31.17 44.57
N MET A 4 -8.84 31.20 43.40
CA MET A 4 -8.77 30.03 42.51
C MET A 4 -7.89 28.94 43.16
N PRO A 5 -8.18 27.65 42.96
CA PRO A 5 -7.25 26.60 43.33
C PRO A 5 -6.09 26.57 42.34
N GLN A 6 -4.85 26.61 42.86
CA GLN A 6 -3.65 26.31 42.10
C GLN A 6 -3.69 24.86 41.61
N ILE A 7 -3.33 24.69 40.35
CA ILE A 7 -3.10 23.40 39.69
C ILE A 7 -1.80 22.85 40.25
N GLU A 8 -1.88 22.05 41.31
CA GLU A 8 -0.79 21.16 41.76
C GLU A 8 -1.07 19.75 41.23
N ALA A 9 -0.58 19.45 40.02
CA ALA A 9 -0.59 18.08 39.50
C ALA A 9 0.54 17.84 38.47
N THR A 10 1.70 18.47 38.63
CA THR A 10 2.84 18.27 37.71
C THR A 10 4.11 17.74 38.38
N ASP A 11 4.11 17.49 39.68
CA ASP A 11 5.33 17.10 40.42
C ASP A 11 5.34 15.67 40.97
N ALA A 12 4.44 14.78 40.51
CA ALA A 12 4.34 13.41 41.03
C ALA A 12 4.92 12.29 40.12
N ILE A 13 5.65 12.61 39.04
CA ILE A 13 6.33 11.60 38.21
C ILE A 13 7.85 11.55 38.48
N ALA A 14 8.39 12.47 39.28
CA ALA A 14 9.83 12.59 39.52
C ALA A 14 10.39 11.63 40.59
N SER A 15 9.85 10.42 40.78
CA SER A 15 10.32 9.52 41.86
C SER A 15 10.80 8.13 41.46
N THR A 16 11.12 7.90 40.18
CA THR A 16 12.18 6.99 39.72
C THR A 16 12.47 7.28 38.25
N CYS A 17 12.97 8.49 37.95
CA CYS A 17 13.42 8.76 36.60
C CYS A 17 14.76 8.06 36.41
N ASN A 18 14.84 7.08 35.52
CA ASN A 18 16.13 6.56 35.09
C ASN A 18 16.81 7.72 34.33
N ASP A 19 17.71 8.48 34.98
CA ASP A 19 18.30 9.72 34.45
C ASP A 19 18.82 9.60 33.01
N ALA A 20 19.24 8.39 32.62
CA ALA A 20 19.64 8.06 31.26
C ALA A 20 18.47 8.06 30.26
N GLN A 21 17.32 7.48 30.62
CA GLN A 21 16.12 7.45 29.77
C GLN A 21 15.57 8.85 29.51
N TYR A 22 15.49 9.68 30.56
CA TYR A 22 15.07 11.08 30.42
C TYR A 22 16.01 11.89 29.54
N ARG A 23 17.32 11.65 29.68
CA ARG A 23 18.34 12.27 28.82
C ARG A 23 18.18 11.85 27.37
N TRP A 24 17.93 10.58 27.06
CA TRP A 24 17.69 10.11 25.69
C TRP A 24 16.48 10.79 25.05
N LEU A 25 15.36 10.89 25.79
CA LEU A 25 14.15 11.57 25.32
C LEU A 25 14.39 13.08 25.12
N THR A 26 15.13 13.70 26.02
CA THR A 26 15.49 15.12 25.95
C THR A 26 16.37 15.39 24.73
N GLU A 27 17.40 14.58 24.48
CA GLU A 27 18.25 14.67 23.30
C GLU A 27 17.45 14.52 22.00
N LEU A 28 16.50 13.58 21.94
CA LEU A 28 15.59 13.45 20.79
C LEU A 28 14.79 14.74 20.56
N ILE A 29 14.25 15.38 21.61
CA ILE A 29 13.44 16.61 21.49
C ILE A 29 14.30 17.81 21.09
N PHE A 30 15.53 17.93 21.61
CA PHE A 30 16.41 19.07 21.34
C PHE A 30 17.13 19.00 19.99
N ASP A 31 17.29 17.82 19.39
CA ASP A 31 17.78 17.65 18.01
C ASP A 31 16.68 17.92 16.96
N SER A 32 16.06 19.10 17.07
CA SER A 32 14.86 19.44 16.31
C SER A 32 15.11 19.53 14.82
N LYS A 33 16.30 19.86 14.33
CA LYS A 33 16.48 20.21 12.90
C LYS A 33 16.15 19.07 11.93
N GLU A 34 16.55 17.83 12.25
CA GLU A 34 16.22 16.66 11.41
C GLU A 34 14.76 16.24 11.59
N LEU A 35 14.23 16.31 12.81
CA LEU A 35 12.83 16.01 13.12
C LEU A 35 11.85 17.04 12.54
N ASP A 36 12.22 18.32 12.54
CA ASP A 36 11.47 19.45 11.96
C ASP A 36 11.47 19.33 10.44
N LYS A 37 12.60 18.94 9.85
CA LYS A 37 12.69 18.65 8.41
C LYS A 37 11.81 17.46 8.05
N LEU A 38 11.88 16.37 8.81
CA LEU A 38 11.02 15.21 8.60
C LEU A 38 9.54 15.59 8.80
N GLY A 39 9.25 16.35 9.85
CA GLY A 39 7.94 16.88 10.16
C GLY A 39 7.39 17.70 8.99
N GLY A 40 8.18 18.60 8.40
CA GLY A 40 7.81 19.33 7.19
C GLY A 40 7.49 18.44 6.00
N MET A 41 8.30 17.42 5.76
CA MET A 41 8.12 16.47 4.65
C MET A 41 6.89 15.56 4.83
N VAL A 42 6.54 15.21 6.07
CA VAL A 42 5.39 14.36 6.40
C VAL A 42 4.09 15.17 6.57
N SER A 43 4.17 16.43 7.01
CA SER A 43 3.00 17.27 7.31
C SER A 43 2.48 18.07 6.12
N GLU A 44 3.21 18.11 5.00
CA GLU A 44 2.71 18.77 3.80
C GLU A 44 1.44 18.08 3.29
N PHE A 45 0.41 18.88 3.02
CA PHE A 45 -0.88 18.42 2.56
C PHE A 45 -0.75 17.62 1.26
N ASN A 46 -1.39 16.45 1.19
CA ASN A 46 -1.45 15.64 -0.02
C ASN A 46 -2.90 15.27 -0.35
N LEU A 47 -3.30 15.53 -1.59
CA LEU A 47 -4.68 15.30 -2.03
C LEU A 47 -5.07 13.81 -2.00
N PHE A 48 -4.17 12.92 -2.39
CA PHE A 48 -4.44 11.47 -2.41
C PHE A 48 -4.55 10.89 -1.00
N GLU A 49 -3.74 11.37 -0.06
CA GLU A 49 -3.85 11.03 1.36
C GLU A 49 -5.19 11.52 1.93
N ALA A 50 -5.55 12.78 1.68
CA ALA A 50 -6.79 13.37 2.16
C ALA A 50 -8.04 12.64 1.63
N MET A 51 -7.96 12.07 0.42
CA MET A 51 -9.03 11.26 -0.17
C MET A 51 -9.00 9.78 0.24
N GLY A 52 -8.03 9.34 1.06
CA GLY A 52 -7.89 7.94 1.48
C GLY A 52 -7.52 6.99 0.33
N MET A 53 -6.82 7.50 -0.69
CA MET A 53 -6.50 6.75 -1.92
C MET A 53 -5.11 6.13 -1.93
N VAL A 54 -4.36 6.21 -0.81
CA VAL A 54 -2.95 5.79 -0.69
C VAL A 54 -2.69 4.41 -1.31
N ARG A 55 -3.51 3.41 -0.97
CA ARG A 55 -3.35 2.01 -1.43
C ARG A 55 -4.43 1.55 -2.42
N GLN A 56 -5.24 2.47 -2.97
CA GLN A 56 -6.34 2.08 -3.86
C GLN A 56 -5.87 1.91 -5.32
N GLU A 57 -5.58 0.67 -5.73
CA GLU A 57 -5.12 0.31 -7.09
C GLU A 57 -5.97 0.93 -8.20
N ILE A 58 -7.30 0.85 -8.10
CA ILE A 58 -8.24 1.43 -9.09
C ILE A 58 -8.04 2.94 -9.24
N ARG A 59 -7.77 3.66 -8.14
CA ARG A 59 -7.56 5.12 -8.16
C ARG A 59 -6.23 5.49 -8.79
N HIS A 60 -5.20 4.69 -8.54
CA HIS A 60 -3.91 4.83 -9.19
C HIS A 60 -4.01 4.59 -10.70
N SER A 61 -4.70 3.54 -11.11
CA SER A 61 -4.97 3.26 -12.53
C SER A 61 -5.75 4.40 -13.17
N HIS A 62 -6.75 4.96 -12.49
CA HIS A 62 -7.47 6.11 -13.03
C HIS A 62 -6.57 7.33 -13.25
N PHE A 63 -5.73 7.66 -12.27
CA PHE A 63 -4.81 8.80 -12.36
C PHE A 63 -3.77 8.59 -13.47
N LEU A 64 -3.10 7.43 -13.52
CA LEU A 64 -2.17 7.09 -14.60
C LEU A 64 -2.85 7.10 -15.96
N GLY A 65 -4.06 6.54 -16.07
CA GLY A 65 -4.84 6.56 -17.31
C GLY A 65 -5.21 7.98 -17.77
N THR A 66 -5.37 8.93 -16.84
CA THR A 66 -5.51 10.36 -17.21
C THR A 66 -4.22 10.91 -17.79
N LEU A 67 -3.06 10.61 -17.20
CA LEU A 67 -1.77 11.10 -17.69
C LEU A 67 -1.31 10.43 -18.99
N PHE A 68 -1.73 9.20 -19.25
CA PHE A 68 -1.45 8.50 -20.49
C PHE A 68 -2.29 9.01 -21.67
N ASN A 69 -3.42 9.67 -21.43
CA ASN A 69 -4.32 10.08 -22.50
C ASN A 69 -3.92 11.46 -23.03
N PRO A 70 -3.34 11.58 -24.25
CA PRO A 70 -2.85 12.85 -24.79
C PRO A 70 -3.94 13.90 -24.97
N ARG A 71 -5.22 13.50 -24.95
CA ARG A 71 -6.38 14.37 -25.10
C ARG A 71 -6.86 14.99 -23.78
N GLU A 72 -6.35 14.53 -22.64
CA GLU A 72 -6.68 15.10 -21.32
C GLU A 72 -5.93 16.43 -21.10
N PRO A 73 -6.51 17.39 -20.36
CA PRO A 73 -5.95 18.73 -20.22
C PRO A 73 -4.82 18.82 -19.18
N HIS A 74 -3.87 17.87 -19.19
CA HIS A 74 -2.69 17.86 -18.32
C HIS A 74 -1.43 18.48 -18.97
N GLY A 75 -1.46 18.80 -20.26
CA GLY A 75 -0.40 19.54 -20.95
C GLY A 75 0.90 18.76 -21.22
N LEU A 76 0.89 17.44 -21.04
CA LEU A 76 2.02 16.57 -21.40
C LEU A 76 1.88 15.94 -22.79
N GLY A 77 0.68 15.97 -23.41
CA GLY A 77 0.41 15.22 -24.64
C GLY A 77 0.74 13.73 -24.46
N SER A 78 1.35 13.11 -25.46
CA SER A 78 1.82 11.71 -25.41
C SER A 78 3.12 11.49 -24.61
N ARG A 79 3.81 12.56 -24.17
CA ARG A 79 5.18 12.49 -23.62
C ARG A 79 5.31 11.58 -22.40
N PHE A 80 4.29 11.51 -21.55
CA PHE A 80 4.34 10.61 -20.39
C PHE A 80 4.36 9.15 -20.83
N PHE A 81 3.49 8.80 -21.77
CA PHE A 81 3.45 7.46 -22.34
C PHE A 81 4.76 7.12 -23.06
N GLU A 82 5.22 8.00 -23.96
CA GLU A 82 6.45 7.81 -24.73
C GLU A 82 7.67 7.66 -23.81
N SER A 83 7.86 8.57 -22.85
CA SER A 83 9.00 8.53 -21.93
C SER A 83 9.02 7.25 -21.08
N LEU A 84 7.86 6.82 -20.58
CA LEU A 84 7.77 5.61 -19.78
C LEU A 84 8.03 4.35 -20.62
N LEU A 85 7.54 4.33 -21.85
CA LEU A 85 7.69 3.21 -22.77
C LEU A 85 9.13 3.07 -23.28
N SER A 86 9.80 4.18 -23.60
CA SER A 86 11.23 4.16 -23.97
C SER A 86 12.10 3.62 -22.83
N ARG A 87 11.80 3.97 -21.56
CA ARG A 87 12.48 3.40 -20.39
C ARG A 87 12.23 1.90 -20.26
N LEU A 88 10.97 1.50 -20.37
CA LEU A 88 10.57 0.09 -20.27
C LEU A 88 11.31 -0.78 -21.30
N LEU A 89 11.48 -0.27 -22.53
CA LEU A 89 12.17 -1.01 -23.59
C LEU A 89 13.70 -0.91 -23.53
N TYR A 90 14.26 0.17 -23.00
CA TYR A 90 15.71 0.33 -22.86
C TYR A 90 16.32 -0.75 -21.95
N ASP A 91 15.62 -1.10 -20.87
CA ASP A 91 16.08 -2.07 -19.88
C ASP A 91 15.88 -3.54 -20.32
N LEU A 92 15.30 -3.79 -21.50
CA LEU A 92 15.04 -5.13 -21.99
C LEU A 92 16.20 -5.66 -22.85
N PRO A 93 16.70 -6.88 -22.58
CA PRO A 93 17.48 -7.61 -23.57
C PRO A 93 16.61 -7.83 -24.82
N ASP A 94 17.17 -7.64 -26.03
CA ASP A 94 16.56 -7.76 -27.37
C ASP A 94 15.56 -8.92 -27.59
N ARG A 95 15.55 -9.94 -26.72
CA ARG A 95 14.69 -11.13 -26.80
C ARG A 95 13.42 -11.09 -25.95
N ARG A 96 13.27 -10.15 -25.01
CA ARG A 96 12.10 -10.06 -24.11
C ARG A 96 11.06 -9.00 -24.53
N SER A 97 11.38 -8.09 -25.45
CA SER A 97 10.47 -7.01 -25.86
C SER A 97 9.31 -7.45 -26.78
N GLY A 98 9.28 -8.71 -27.22
CA GLY A 98 8.27 -9.19 -28.17
C GLY A 98 8.37 -8.51 -29.54
N GLU A 99 7.21 -8.25 -30.18
CA GLU A 99 7.08 -7.72 -31.56
C GLU A 99 7.36 -6.22 -31.72
N VAL A 100 7.71 -5.51 -30.63
CA VAL A 100 7.93 -4.06 -30.64
C VAL A 100 9.36 -3.75 -30.19
N SER A 101 10.15 -3.12 -31.06
CA SER A 101 11.51 -2.67 -30.75
C SER A 101 11.52 -1.20 -30.31
N LEU A 102 12.55 -0.77 -29.56
CA LEU A 102 12.74 0.64 -29.18
C LEU A 102 12.70 1.59 -30.39
N LEU A 103 13.26 1.14 -31.53
CA LEU A 103 13.24 1.86 -32.80
C LEU A 103 11.83 1.99 -33.39
N ASP A 104 10.95 1.00 -33.21
CA ASP A 104 9.55 1.13 -33.65
C ASP A 104 8.82 2.21 -32.84
N ILE A 105 9.20 2.43 -31.58
CA ILE A 105 8.52 3.36 -30.67
C ILE A 105 8.98 4.80 -30.92
N ASP A 106 10.28 5.03 -31.01
CA ASP A 106 10.85 6.36 -31.26
C ASP A 106 10.41 6.97 -32.61
N LEU A 107 9.99 6.12 -33.55
CA LEU A 107 9.50 6.55 -34.86
C LEU A 107 7.97 6.75 -34.92
N CYS A 108 7.24 6.40 -33.86
CA CYS A 108 5.79 6.52 -33.79
C CYS A 108 5.35 7.79 -33.07
N ASP A 109 4.25 8.37 -33.53
CA ASP A 109 3.51 9.44 -32.85
C ASP A 109 2.31 8.79 -32.14
N TYR A 110 2.10 9.14 -30.86
CA TYR A 110 1.04 8.59 -30.02
C TYR A 110 -0.06 9.60 -29.66
N ASP A 111 -0.19 10.71 -30.40
CA ASP A 111 -1.30 11.66 -30.23
C ASP A 111 -2.69 11.01 -30.42
N ASP A 112 -2.77 9.87 -31.14
CA ASP A 112 -4.02 9.12 -31.33
C ASP A 112 -4.41 8.23 -30.13
N LEU A 113 -3.52 8.03 -29.16
CA LEU A 113 -3.65 7.04 -28.10
C LEU A 113 -4.97 7.17 -27.34
N GLN A 114 -5.75 6.09 -27.32
CA GLN A 114 -7.01 5.97 -26.60
C GLN A 114 -6.78 5.15 -25.33
N VAL A 115 -7.27 5.65 -24.19
CA VAL A 115 -7.09 4.99 -22.89
C VAL A 115 -8.44 4.50 -22.36
N PHE A 116 -8.54 3.21 -22.12
CA PHE A 116 -9.69 2.55 -21.50
C PHE A 116 -9.30 2.04 -20.11
N ARG A 117 -10.18 2.25 -19.13
CA ARG A 117 -10.00 1.82 -17.74
C ARG A 117 -11.01 0.72 -17.42
N GLU A 118 -10.57 -0.35 -16.77
CA GLU A 118 -11.41 -1.49 -16.36
C GLU A 118 -12.17 -2.19 -17.51
N GLN A 119 -11.80 -1.94 -18.77
CA GLN A 119 -12.42 -2.58 -19.93
C GLN A 119 -12.00 -4.05 -19.98
N ASP A 120 -12.97 -4.96 -20.09
CA ASP A 120 -12.73 -6.41 -19.99
C ASP A 120 -12.01 -6.83 -18.70
N ARG A 121 -12.18 -6.02 -17.64
CA ARG A 121 -11.50 -6.12 -16.32
C ARG A 121 -10.00 -5.84 -16.35
N ILE A 122 -9.46 -5.30 -17.45
CA ILE A 122 -8.07 -4.86 -17.55
C ILE A 122 -7.95 -3.50 -16.88
N ASP A 123 -7.01 -3.32 -15.96
CA ASP A 123 -6.83 -2.06 -15.23
C ASP A 123 -6.65 -0.87 -16.19
N LEU A 124 -5.73 -0.99 -17.14
CA LEU A 124 -5.51 -0.02 -18.22
C LEU A 124 -5.26 -0.71 -19.56
N LEU A 125 -6.04 -0.31 -20.56
CA LEU A 125 -5.89 -0.73 -21.94
C LEU A 125 -5.70 0.52 -22.81
N LEU A 126 -4.55 0.62 -23.47
CA LEU A 126 -4.20 1.75 -24.32
C LEU A 126 -4.10 1.28 -25.77
N VAL A 127 -4.72 2.01 -26.68
CA VAL A 127 -4.83 1.61 -28.10
C VAL A 127 -4.43 2.78 -28.99
N SER A 128 -3.43 2.53 -29.84
CA SER A 128 -3.11 3.39 -30.98
C SER A 128 -3.53 2.65 -32.25
N GLU A 129 -4.56 3.16 -32.91
CA GLU A 129 -5.05 2.57 -34.16
C GLU A 129 -4.13 2.96 -35.32
N GLN A 130 -3.56 4.17 -35.27
CA GLN A 130 -2.58 4.63 -36.25
C GLN A 130 -1.35 3.71 -36.29
N ASN A 131 -0.82 3.34 -35.12
CA ASN A 131 0.38 2.50 -35.04
C ASN A 131 0.04 1.00 -35.00
N ARG A 132 -1.25 0.63 -35.01
CA ARG A 132 -1.74 -0.75 -34.84
C ARG A 132 -1.13 -1.42 -33.61
N GLN A 133 -1.16 -0.72 -32.48
CA GLN A 133 -0.56 -1.17 -31.22
C GLN A 133 -1.56 -1.13 -30.06
N VAL A 134 -1.43 -2.12 -29.18
CA VAL A 134 -2.20 -2.23 -27.95
C VAL A 134 -1.27 -2.45 -26.78
N PHE A 135 -1.45 -1.65 -25.73
CA PHE A 135 -0.71 -1.74 -24.49
C PHE A 135 -1.68 -2.12 -23.38
N VAL A 136 -1.31 -3.12 -22.61
CA VAL A 136 -2.11 -3.66 -21.51
C VAL A 136 -1.29 -3.47 -20.26
N ILE A 137 -1.81 -2.74 -19.28
CA ILE A 137 -1.13 -2.53 -18.00
C ILE A 137 -2.03 -3.10 -16.90
N GLU A 138 -1.53 -4.10 -16.19
CA GLU A 138 -2.09 -4.54 -14.91
C GLU A 138 -1.32 -3.85 -13.79
N ASN A 139 -2.05 -3.20 -12.88
CA ASN A 139 -1.49 -2.36 -11.84
C ASN A 139 -1.69 -3.00 -10.46
N LYS A 140 -0.61 -3.08 -9.68
CA LYS A 140 -0.63 -3.66 -8.33
C LYS A 140 0.16 -2.82 -7.34
N ILE A 141 -0.44 -2.59 -6.18
CA ILE A 141 0.17 -1.91 -5.04
C ILE A 141 0.41 -2.87 -3.89
N ASP A 142 -0.61 -3.65 -3.50
CA ASP A 142 -0.57 -4.44 -2.26
C ASP A 142 -0.48 -5.95 -2.49
N ALA A 143 -1.24 -6.48 -3.46
CA ALA A 143 -1.35 -7.91 -3.69
C ALA A 143 -0.62 -8.31 -4.98
N GLY A 144 0.03 -9.47 -4.94
CA GLY A 144 0.58 -10.10 -6.13
C GLY A 144 -0.51 -10.61 -7.08
N GLU A 145 -0.09 -11.17 -8.21
CA GLU A 145 -0.99 -11.71 -9.23
C GLU A 145 -2.03 -12.70 -8.68
N HIS A 146 -3.27 -12.64 -9.18
CA HIS A 146 -4.37 -13.49 -8.74
C HIS A 146 -4.82 -14.49 -9.82
N GLY A 147 -4.46 -15.76 -9.63
CA GLY A 147 -4.93 -16.88 -10.46
C GLY A 147 -4.45 -16.78 -11.90
N ASN A 148 -5.36 -16.94 -12.87
CA ASN A 148 -5.04 -16.89 -14.30
C ASN A 148 -5.40 -15.53 -14.92
N GLN A 149 -5.23 -14.43 -14.18
CA GLN A 149 -5.70 -13.11 -14.60
C GLN A 149 -5.02 -12.63 -15.88
N LEU A 150 -3.70 -12.71 -15.93
CA LEU A 150 -2.90 -12.27 -17.07
C LEU A 150 -3.21 -13.08 -18.35
N GLU A 151 -3.39 -14.40 -18.21
CA GLU A 151 -3.79 -15.27 -19.32
C GLU A 151 -5.16 -14.86 -19.92
N ARG A 152 -6.14 -14.50 -19.08
CA ARG A 152 -7.44 -14.03 -19.57
C ARG A 152 -7.32 -12.73 -20.35
N TYR A 153 -6.43 -11.82 -19.93
CA TYR A 153 -6.20 -10.57 -20.65
C TYR A 153 -5.56 -10.81 -22.00
N GLU A 154 -4.53 -11.68 -22.07
CA GLU A 154 -3.94 -12.10 -23.34
C GLU A 154 -5.02 -12.62 -24.30
N GLN A 155 -5.89 -13.52 -23.83
CA GLN A 155 -6.98 -14.08 -24.65
C GLN A 155 -7.98 -13.02 -25.12
N ALA A 156 -8.40 -12.12 -24.22
CA ALA A 156 -9.35 -11.06 -24.54
C ALA A 156 -8.77 -10.08 -25.58
N VAL A 157 -7.53 -9.64 -25.38
CA VAL A 157 -6.83 -8.69 -26.25
C VAL A 157 -6.50 -9.33 -27.60
N ASN A 158 -6.05 -10.58 -27.62
CA ASN A 158 -5.81 -11.32 -28.87
C ASN A 158 -7.07 -11.50 -29.71
N ARG A 159 -8.21 -11.75 -29.06
CA ARG A 159 -9.50 -11.86 -29.76
C ARG A 159 -9.98 -10.51 -30.30
N ARG A 160 -9.79 -9.43 -29.55
CA ARG A 160 -10.30 -8.11 -29.92
C ARG A 160 -9.42 -7.36 -30.92
N TYR A 161 -8.10 -7.56 -30.83
CA TYR A 161 -7.09 -6.89 -31.63
C TYR A 161 -6.15 -7.92 -32.29
N PRO A 162 -6.66 -8.81 -33.16
CA PRO A 162 -5.87 -9.89 -33.75
C PRO A 162 -4.70 -9.37 -34.59
N GLU A 163 -4.88 -8.18 -35.16
CA GLU A 163 -3.99 -7.56 -36.15
C GLU A 163 -3.05 -6.49 -35.57
N HIS A 164 -3.12 -6.21 -34.27
CA HIS A 164 -2.29 -5.23 -33.59
C HIS A 164 -1.08 -5.89 -32.94
N ARG A 165 0.04 -5.17 -32.87
CA ARG A 165 1.17 -5.56 -31.99
C ARG A 165 0.78 -5.29 -30.54
N LYS A 166 1.19 -6.17 -29.63
CA LYS A 166 0.70 -6.16 -28.24
C LYS A 166 1.86 -6.09 -27.28
N VAL A 167 1.76 -5.18 -26.32
CA VAL A 167 2.71 -5.02 -25.22
C VAL A 167 1.95 -5.21 -23.92
N PHE A 168 2.34 -6.20 -23.14
CA PHE A 168 1.74 -6.49 -21.85
C PHE A 168 2.71 -6.04 -20.76
N VAL A 169 2.23 -5.25 -19.80
CA VAL A 169 3.04 -4.61 -18.76
C VAL A 169 2.43 -4.92 -17.40
N PHE A 170 3.26 -5.43 -16.50
CA PHE A 170 2.92 -5.65 -15.11
C PHE A 170 3.56 -4.54 -14.26
N LEU A 171 2.74 -3.58 -13.85
CA LEU A 171 3.14 -2.45 -13.02
C LEU A 171 2.97 -2.81 -11.55
N THR A 172 4.07 -2.87 -10.82
CA THR A 172 4.10 -3.19 -9.38
C THR A 172 4.92 -2.16 -8.61
N LEU A 173 4.84 -2.12 -7.28
CA LEU A 173 5.65 -1.22 -6.47
C LEU A 173 7.16 -1.40 -6.72
N ASP A 174 7.61 -2.65 -6.77
CA ASP A 174 9.02 -3.04 -6.78
C ASP A 174 9.53 -3.58 -8.13
N GLY A 175 8.65 -3.67 -9.14
CA GLY A 175 9.01 -4.25 -10.44
C GLY A 175 9.07 -5.78 -10.42
N SER A 176 8.31 -6.43 -9.54
CA SER A 176 8.14 -7.88 -9.46
C SER A 176 7.85 -8.52 -10.82
N GLU A 177 8.40 -9.73 -11.03
CA GLU A 177 8.16 -10.50 -12.25
C GLU A 177 6.70 -10.99 -12.33
N ALA A 178 6.09 -10.80 -13.50
CA ALA A 178 4.79 -11.41 -13.82
C ALA A 178 4.89 -12.95 -13.90
N SER A 179 3.81 -13.67 -13.60
CA SER A 179 3.82 -15.15 -13.71
C SER A 179 3.81 -15.66 -15.16
N ARG A 180 3.56 -14.77 -16.12
CA ARG A 180 3.41 -15.07 -17.55
C ARG A 180 4.62 -14.60 -18.34
N ASP A 181 5.20 -15.51 -19.12
CA ASP A 181 6.24 -15.17 -20.09
C ASP A 181 5.70 -14.14 -21.11
N GLY A 182 6.51 -13.10 -21.38
CA GLY A 182 6.18 -12.05 -22.34
C GLY A 182 5.51 -10.81 -21.73
N TRP A 183 5.18 -10.82 -20.44
CA TRP A 183 4.84 -9.61 -19.70
C TRP A 183 6.11 -8.86 -19.29
N LEU A 184 6.12 -7.56 -19.54
CA LEU A 184 7.20 -6.66 -19.17
C LEU A 184 6.96 -6.15 -17.75
N ASN A 185 8.00 -6.09 -16.93
CA ASN A 185 7.88 -5.62 -15.56
C ASN A 185 8.17 -4.13 -15.52
N LEU A 186 7.31 -3.37 -14.85
CA LEU A 186 7.50 -1.94 -14.62
C LEU A 186 7.35 -1.67 -13.12
N SER A 187 8.25 -0.87 -12.57
CA SER A 187 8.17 -0.45 -11.17
C SER A 187 7.58 0.95 -11.04
N TYR A 188 6.94 1.21 -9.90
CA TYR A 188 6.54 2.57 -9.55
C TYR A 188 7.73 3.52 -9.39
N ALA A 189 8.93 3.02 -9.04
CA ALA A 189 10.14 3.84 -9.04
C ALA A 189 10.40 4.46 -10.42
N GLN A 190 10.35 3.65 -11.48
CA GLN A 190 10.51 4.13 -12.86
C GLN A 190 9.41 5.12 -13.27
N VAL A 191 8.16 4.88 -12.85
CA VAL A 191 7.02 5.81 -13.10
C VAL A 191 7.25 7.16 -12.42
N ILE A 192 7.65 7.16 -11.14
CA ILE A 192 7.84 8.38 -10.35
C ILE A 192 9.06 9.18 -10.84
N GLU A 193 10.14 8.51 -11.24
CA GLU A 193 11.28 9.16 -11.87
C GLU A 193 10.88 9.82 -13.19
N CYS A 194 10.13 9.12 -14.05
CA CYS A 194 9.61 9.65 -15.31
C CYS A 194 8.76 10.90 -15.08
N LEU A 195 7.81 10.85 -14.14
CA LEU A 195 7.00 12.03 -13.80
C LEU A 195 7.83 13.19 -13.25
N SER A 196 8.83 12.89 -12.42
CA SER A 196 9.71 13.92 -11.84
C SER A 196 10.53 14.65 -12.91
N GLU A 197 11.07 13.92 -13.88
CA GLU A 197 11.77 14.50 -15.03
C GLU A 197 10.83 15.32 -15.91
N LEU A 198 9.64 14.81 -16.24
CA LEU A 198 8.67 15.55 -17.04
C LEU A 198 8.22 16.87 -16.37
N VAL A 199 8.03 16.86 -15.05
CA VAL A 199 7.74 18.09 -14.30
C VAL A 199 8.94 19.05 -14.33
N THR A 200 10.17 18.54 -14.30
CA THR A 200 11.39 19.36 -14.36
C THR A 200 11.57 20.00 -15.74
N ASP A 201 11.43 19.21 -16.80
CA ASP A 201 11.72 19.63 -18.18
C ASP A 201 10.58 20.44 -18.79
N TYR A 202 9.34 20.06 -18.49
CA TYR A 202 8.12 20.62 -19.11
C TYR A 202 7.19 21.31 -18.12
N GLY A 203 7.60 21.55 -16.87
CA GLY A 203 6.73 22.12 -15.83
C GLY A 203 6.11 23.48 -16.15
N HIS A 204 6.64 24.21 -17.13
CA HIS A 204 6.06 25.47 -17.64
C HIS A 204 4.92 25.26 -18.66
N GLN A 205 4.82 24.06 -19.25
CA GLN A 205 3.79 23.66 -20.22
C GLN A 205 2.63 22.93 -19.53
N ILE A 206 2.89 22.33 -18.37
CA ILE A 206 1.88 21.65 -17.54
C ILE A 206 1.01 22.72 -16.85
N PRO A 207 -0.34 22.67 -16.98
CA PRO A 207 -1.23 23.55 -16.26
C PRO A 207 -1.00 23.45 -14.74
N PRO A 208 -1.06 24.56 -13.98
CA PRO A 208 -0.75 24.55 -12.55
C PRO A 208 -1.54 23.51 -11.74
N SER A 209 -2.83 23.29 -12.04
CA SER A 209 -3.66 22.29 -11.38
C SER A 209 -3.20 20.86 -11.66
N ALA A 210 -2.85 20.54 -12.91
CA ALA A 210 -2.32 19.24 -13.29
C ALA A 210 -0.94 19.00 -12.65
N ARG A 211 -0.09 20.03 -12.64
CA ARG A 211 1.23 19.99 -12.01
C ARG A 211 1.13 19.66 -10.52
N ILE A 212 0.24 20.34 -9.78
CA ILE A 212 -0.02 20.03 -8.36
C ILE A 212 -0.47 18.57 -8.19
N GLY A 213 -1.35 18.07 -9.07
CA GLY A 213 -1.79 16.68 -9.05
C GLY A 213 -0.62 15.69 -9.24
N ILE A 214 0.27 15.95 -10.19
CA ILE A 214 1.45 15.12 -10.46
C ILE A 214 2.45 15.19 -9.28
N GLU A 215 2.73 16.38 -8.76
CA GLU A 215 3.62 16.57 -7.61
C GLU A 215 3.08 15.87 -6.35
N HIS A 216 1.77 15.97 -6.09
CA HIS A 216 1.13 15.21 -5.01
C HIS A 216 1.22 13.69 -5.23
N TYR A 217 1.12 13.22 -6.47
CA TYR A 217 1.27 11.79 -6.77
C TYR A 217 2.70 11.32 -6.51
N ILE A 218 3.70 12.09 -6.97
CA ILE A 218 5.13 11.84 -6.70
C ILE A 218 5.39 11.80 -5.19
N THR A 219 4.90 12.80 -4.46
CA THR A 219 5.09 12.90 -3.00
C THR A 219 4.43 11.73 -2.27
N LEU A 220 3.23 11.29 -2.69
CA LEU A 220 2.56 10.13 -2.12
C LEU A 220 3.45 8.88 -2.18
N PHE A 221 4.01 8.58 -3.36
CA PHE A 221 4.85 7.39 -3.52
C PHE A 221 6.17 7.50 -2.75
N LYS A 222 6.79 8.68 -2.75
CA LYS A 222 8.00 8.94 -1.96
C LYS A 222 7.78 8.77 -0.45
N ARG A 223 6.60 9.11 0.06
CA ARG A 223 6.26 8.99 1.49
C ARG A 223 5.96 7.56 1.93
N TYR A 224 5.21 6.80 1.13
CA TYR A 224 4.63 5.54 1.58
C TYR A 224 5.26 4.28 0.98
N PHE A 225 5.93 4.39 -0.17
CA PHE A 225 6.30 3.21 -0.95
C PHE A 225 7.78 3.13 -1.35
N MET A 226 8.55 4.23 -1.29
CA MET A 226 9.94 4.24 -1.73
C MET A 226 10.93 4.25 -0.56
N GLU A 227 11.78 3.21 -0.49
CA GLU A 227 12.77 3.02 0.58
C GLU A 227 14.05 3.85 0.40
N ASP A 228 14.35 4.33 -0.80
CA ASP A 228 15.56 5.10 -1.11
C ASP A 228 15.27 6.59 -1.31
N THR A 229 14.43 7.14 -0.41
CA THR A 229 14.08 8.56 -0.42
C THR A 229 14.87 9.33 0.62
N GLU A 230 14.98 10.64 0.42
CA GLU A 230 15.49 11.56 1.44
C GLU A 230 14.74 11.39 2.78
N ILE A 231 13.44 11.06 2.72
CA ILE A 231 12.62 10.73 3.91
C ILE A 231 13.17 9.47 4.59
N ALA A 232 13.35 8.38 3.84
CA ALA A 232 13.86 7.13 4.39
C ALA A 232 15.29 7.27 4.93
N GLU A 233 16.18 7.99 4.25
CA GLU A 233 17.52 8.30 4.75
C GLU A 233 17.48 9.14 6.03
N LEU A 234 16.63 10.16 6.06
CA LEU A 234 16.43 11.01 7.25
C LEU A 234 15.89 10.18 8.42
N CYS A 235 14.90 9.31 8.19
CA CYS A 235 14.42 8.34 9.16
C CYS A 235 15.53 7.42 9.68
N ARG A 236 16.37 6.86 8.79
CA ARG A 236 17.51 6.01 9.17
C ARG A 236 18.54 6.78 10.01
N ARG A 237 18.84 8.04 9.66
CA ARG A 237 19.76 8.89 10.44
C ARG A 237 19.20 9.20 11.83
N ILE A 238 17.94 9.62 11.91
CA ILE A 238 17.23 9.89 13.18
C ILE A 238 17.21 8.63 14.03
N TYR A 239 16.84 7.47 13.46
CA TYR A 239 16.82 6.20 14.18
C TYR A 239 18.21 5.85 14.72
N LYS A 240 19.25 5.91 13.89
CA LYS A 240 20.63 5.61 14.32
C LYS A 240 21.11 6.54 15.43
N LYS A 241 20.76 7.83 15.35
CA LYS A 241 21.19 8.85 16.31
C LYS A 241 20.44 8.76 17.65
N HIS A 242 19.14 8.47 17.60
CA HIS A 242 18.25 8.49 18.76
C HIS A 242 17.66 7.11 19.09
N GLN A 243 18.34 6.03 18.69
CA GLN A 243 17.86 4.65 18.82
C GLN A 243 17.29 4.35 20.21
N LYS A 244 18.05 4.66 21.26
CA LYS A 244 17.65 4.40 22.65
C LYS A 244 16.37 5.12 23.07
N ALA A 245 16.17 6.35 22.58
CA ALA A 245 14.97 7.13 22.86
C ALA A 245 13.76 6.55 22.12
N LEU A 246 13.93 6.19 20.84
CA LEU A 246 12.89 5.63 20.00
C LEU A 246 12.49 4.22 20.46
N ASP A 247 13.46 3.36 20.77
CA ASP A 247 13.22 2.03 21.33
C ASP A 247 12.45 2.14 22.65
N LEU A 248 12.82 3.09 23.53
CA LEU A 248 12.08 3.36 24.76
C LEU A 248 10.63 3.80 24.50
N ILE A 249 10.40 4.68 23.50
CA ILE A 249 9.05 5.09 23.07
C ILE A 249 8.26 3.90 22.54
N PHE A 250 8.89 3.02 21.74
CA PHE A 250 8.26 1.83 21.19
C PHE A 250 7.92 0.80 22.28
N GLU A 251 8.81 0.60 23.26
CA GLU A 251 8.60 -0.27 24.42
C GLU A 251 7.42 0.18 25.29
N HIS A 252 7.24 1.51 25.41
CA HIS A 252 6.14 2.11 26.18
C HIS A 252 4.97 2.54 25.31
N ARG A 253 4.91 2.11 24.04
CA ARG A 253 3.81 2.42 23.15
C ARG A 253 2.51 1.90 23.78
N PRO A 254 1.48 2.73 23.97
CA PRO A 254 0.22 2.28 24.54
C PRO A 254 -0.35 1.13 23.70
N ALA A 255 -0.81 0.08 24.38
CA ALA A 255 -1.34 -1.15 23.76
C ALA A 255 -2.57 -0.92 22.85
N ASP A 256 -3.11 0.30 22.90
CA ASP A 256 -4.36 0.75 22.29
C ASP A 256 -4.12 1.54 20.99
N GLY A 257 -2.87 1.90 20.68
CA GLY A 257 -2.50 2.80 19.57
C GLY A 257 -2.58 2.21 18.16
N ASP A 258 -3.18 1.02 17.97
CA ASP A 258 -3.44 0.42 16.65
C ASP A 258 -4.92 0.07 16.41
N GLY A 259 -5.81 0.35 17.37
CA GLY A 259 -7.25 0.08 17.31
C GLY A 259 -7.63 -1.41 17.27
N ARG A 260 -6.67 -2.34 17.35
CA ARG A 260 -6.94 -3.79 17.25
C ARG A 260 -7.59 -4.33 18.51
N THR A 261 -7.10 -3.87 19.66
CA THR A 261 -7.63 -4.19 20.98
C THR A 261 -9.11 -3.78 21.07
N GLU A 262 -9.42 -2.53 20.71
CA GLU A 262 -10.80 -1.99 20.71
C GLU A 262 -11.75 -2.76 19.79
N ARG A 263 -11.32 -3.08 18.54
CA ARG A 263 -12.17 -3.85 17.61
C ARG A 263 -12.41 -5.29 18.09
N ARG A 264 -11.39 -5.95 18.65
CA ARG A 264 -11.54 -7.27 19.25
C ARG A 264 -12.50 -7.21 20.45
N ASP A 265 -12.35 -6.22 21.33
CA ASP A 265 -13.22 -6.05 22.51
C ASP A 265 -14.65 -5.78 22.11
N TRP A 266 -14.88 -4.92 21.13
CA TRP A 266 -16.22 -4.71 20.57
C TRP A 266 -16.83 -6.02 20.05
N ALA A 267 -16.08 -6.83 19.29
CA ALA A 267 -16.59 -8.11 18.79
C ALA A 267 -16.84 -9.12 19.91
N LYS A 268 -15.99 -9.13 20.94
CA LYS A 268 -16.14 -9.96 22.13
C LYS A 268 -17.40 -9.57 22.91
N ASP A 269 -17.64 -8.28 23.11
CA ASP A 269 -18.82 -7.76 23.81
C ASP A 269 -20.11 -8.11 23.06
N VAL A 270 -20.12 -7.97 21.72
CA VAL A 270 -21.27 -8.37 20.88
C VAL A 270 -21.58 -9.86 21.04
N ILE A 271 -20.57 -10.72 21.07
CA ILE A 271 -20.75 -12.17 21.20
C ILE A 271 -21.16 -12.57 22.61
N ALA A 272 -20.61 -11.90 23.64
CA ALA A 272 -20.98 -12.14 25.02
C ALA A 272 -22.49 -12.02 25.27
N LEU A 273 -23.19 -11.14 24.53
CA LEU A 273 -24.64 -10.99 24.60
C LEU A 273 -25.44 -12.26 24.26
N VAL A 274 -24.88 -13.13 23.41
CA VAL A 274 -25.54 -14.35 22.94
C VAL A 274 -24.81 -15.62 23.40
N ALA A 275 -23.58 -15.50 23.92
CA ALA A 275 -22.71 -16.61 24.21
C ALA A 275 -23.29 -17.56 25.28
N GLU A 276 -23.74 -17.01 26.40
CA GLU A 276 -24.29 -17.80 27.51
C GLU A 276 -25.56 -18.57 27.11
N GLN A 277 -26.43 -17.95 26.31
CA GLN A 277 -27.70 -18.55 25.89
C GLN A 277 -27.53 -19.69 24.88
N HIS A 278 -26.40 -19.72 24.18
CA HIS A 278 -26.12 -20.67 23.09
C HIS A 278 -24.93 -21.59 23.38
N GLY A 279 -24.45 -21.65 24.63
CA GLY A 279 -23.39 -22.58 25.02
C GLY A 279 -22.02 -22.26 24.42
N TRP A 280 -21.71 -20.99 24.19
CA TRP A 280 -20.38 -20.55 23.77
C TRP A 280 -19.53 -20.14 24.97
N GLU A 281 -18.27 -20.56 24.97
CA GLU A 281 -17.28 -20.22 26.01
C GLU A 281 -16.01 -19.66 25.37
N ILE A 282 -15.36 -18.69 26.02
CA ILE A 282 -14.02 -18.24 25.61
C ILE A 282 -13.01 -19.34 25.93
N ASP A 283 -12.34 -19.83 24.91
CA ASP A 283 -11.29 -20.85 25.02
C ASP A 283 -9.92 -20.24 25.30
N SER A 284 -9.57 -19.17 24.57
CA SER A 284 -8.32 -18.43 24.77
C SER A 284 -8.40 -17.03 24.19
N GLU A 285 -7.59 -16.13 24.74
CA GLU A 285 -7.57 -14.73 24.35
C GLU A 285 -6.13 -14.21 24.33
N THR A 286 -5.84 -13.38 23.34
CA THR A 286 -4.62 -12.58 23.23
C THR A 286 -4.99 -11.14 22.86
N ARG A 287 -3.99 -10.26 22.71
CA ARG A 287 -4.21 -8.85 22.34
C ARG A 287 -4.99 -8.67 21.03
N THR A 288 -4.77 -9.55 20.06
CA THR A 288 -5.33 -9.40 18.71
C THR A 288 -6.37 -10.46 18.39
N MET A 289 -6.73 -11.33 19.33
CA MET A 289 -7.51 -12.51 19.02
C MET A 289 -8.30 -13.02 20.23
N VAL A 290 -9.53 -13.45 20.01
CA VAL A 290 -10.32 -14.23 20.97
C VAL A 290 -10.84 -15.49 20.29
N ARG A 291 -10.72 -16.65 20.96
CA ARG A 291 -11.24 -17.93 20.49
C ARG A 291 -12.42 -18.36 21.33
N TYR A 292 -13.46 -18.83 20.66
CA TYR A 292 -14.65 -19.40 21.26
C TYR A 292 -14.74 -20.89 20.97
N ALA A 293 -15.18 -21.64 21.98
CA ALA A 293 -15.60 -23.02 21.89
C ALA A 293 -17.12 -23.09 22.00
N HIS A 294 -17.73 -24.01 21.27
CA HIS A 294 -19.14 -24.36 21.43
C HIS A 294 -19.22 -25.60 22.34
N LEU A 295 -19.62 -25.40 23.59
CA LEU A 295 -19.65 -26.44 24.63
C LEU A 295 -20.40 -27.71 24.23
N PRO A 296 -21.56 -27.65 23.53
CA PRO A 296 -22.27 -28.86 23.10
C PRO A 296 -21.47 -29.78 22.17
N TRP A 297 -20.34 -29.32 21.62
CA TRP A 297 -19.48 -30.16 20.80
C TRP A 297 -18.43 -30.92 21.61
N ASP A 298 -18.16 -30.53 22.86
CA ASP A 298 -17.14 -31.15 23.70
C ASP A 298 -17.40 -32.65 23.96
N ASP A 299 -18.68 -33.05 24.06
CA ASP A 299 -19.11 -34.44 24.29
C ASP A 299 -19.08 -35.31 23.01
N GLY A 300 -18.73 -34.72 21.86
CA GLY A 300 -18.63 -35.41 20.57
C GLY A 300 -17.41 -36.32 20.46
N LYS A 301 -17.48 -37.32 19.56
CA LYS A 301 -16.48 -38.34 19.23
C LYS A 301 -15.03 -37.82 19.09
N GLY A 302 -14.32 -37.59 20.20
CA GLY A 302 -12.94 -37.10 20.20
C GLY A 302 -12.78 -35.59 20.08
N MET A 303 -13.80 -34.78 20.35
CA MET A 303 -13.72 -33.31 20.20
C MET A 303 -12.80 -32.61 21.22
N ARG A 304 -12.29 -33.34 22.21
CA ARG A 304 -11.26 -32.92 23.17
C ARG A 304 -9.93 -33.70 23.06
N SER A 305 -9.57 -34.16 21.86
CA SER A 305 -8.35 -34.96 21.64
C SER A 305 -7.19 -34.16 21.02
N SER A 306 -7.33 -32.84 20.85
CA SER A 306 -6.29 -32.01 20.24
C SER A 306 -5.14 -31.77 21.20
N ASN A 307 -3.91 -31.74 20.67
CA ASN A 307 -2.73 -31.30 21.40
C ASN A 307 -2.32 -29.86 21.04
N TRP A 308 -3.09 -29.16 20.18
CA TRP A 308 -2.73 -27.80 19.77
C TRP A 308 -3.10 -26.76 20.83
N THR A 309 -4.23 -26.90 21.54
CA THR A 309 -4.66 -25.97 22.59
C THR A 309 -4.47 -26.58 23.97
N LYS A 310 -4.35 -25.71 24.98
CA LYS A 310 -4.42 -26.11 26.39
C LYS A 310 -5.76 -26.73 26.77
N SER A 311 -6.85 -26.35 26.09
CA SER A 311 -8.20 -26.90 26.33
C SER A 311 -8.41 -28.29 25.71
N GLY A 312 -7.52 -28.72 24.81
CA GLY A 312 -7.63 -29.97 24.08
C GLY A 312 -8.72 -29.98 23.00
N ARG A 313 -9.42 -28.87 22.77
CA ARG A 313 -10.53 -28.79 21.82
C ARG A 313 -10.07 -28.86 20.38
N VAL A 314 -10.78 -29.65 19.57
CA VAL A 314 -10.49 -29.88 18.16
C VAL A 314 -11.03 -28.76 17.27
N VAL A 315 -12.19 -28.20 17.62
CA VAL A 315 -12.87 -27.17 16.82
C VAL A 315 -13.00 -25.88 17.61
N LEU A 316 -12.53 -24.77 17.04
CA LEU A 316 -12.58 -23.44 17.65
C LEU A 316 -12.96 -22.37 16.62
N PHE A 317 -13.65 -21.33 17.09
CA PHE A 317 -13.96 -20.14 16.30
C PHE A 317 -13.05 -19.01 16.75
N GLU A 318 -12.17 -18.57 15.88
CA GLU A 318 -11.20 -17.52 16.17
C GLU A 318 -11.67 -16.21 15.54
N ILE A 319 -11.74 -15.17 16.37
CA ILE A 319 -11.92 -13.80 15.91
C ILE A 319 -10.57 -13.11 16.04
N GLN A 320 -10.04 -12.67 14.91
CA GLN A 320 -8.75 -12.01 14.83
C GLN A 320 -8.94 -10.56 14.38
N SER A 321 -8.42 -9.62 15.15
CA SER A 321 -8.34 -8.21 14.78
C SER A 321 -6.98 -7.91 14.15
N ASN A 322 -7.01 -7.53 12.89
CA ASN A 322 -5.87 -7.03 12.13
C ASN A 322 -5.92 -5.50 12.07
N THR A 323 -4.91 -4.86 11.47
CA THR A 323 -4.76 -3.40 11.44
C THR A 323 -6.01 -2.68 10.92
N ASP A 324 -6.70 -3.26 9.95
CA ASP A 324 -7.77 -2.66 9.15
C ASP A 324 -9.06 -3.50 9.10
N LYS A 325 -9.05 -4.74 9.61
CA LYS A 325 -10.18 -5.67 9.50
C LYS A 325 -10.34 -6.59 10.70
N LEU A 326 -11.53 -7.15 10.83
CA LEU A 326 -11.85 -8.22 11.78
C LEU A 326 -12.19 -9.49 10.98
N GLU A 327 -11.53 -10.59 11.31
CA GLU A 327 -11.69 -11.88 10.63
C GLU A 327 -12.29 -12.90 11.59
N LEU A 328 -13.27 -13.67 11.12
CA LEU A 328 -13.78 -14.86 11.81
C LEU A 328 -13.29 -16.11 11.09
N LYS A 329 -12.64 -17.02 11.82
CA LYS A 329 -12.06 -18.27 11.31
C LYS A 329 -12.65 -19.45 12.07
N LEU A 330 -13.07 -20.48 11.33
CA LEU A 330 -13.34 -21.81 11.90
C LEU A 330 -12.06 -22.64 11.78
N LEU A 331 -11.56 -23.12 12.92
CA LEU A 331 -10.33 -23.89 13.02
C LEU A 331 -10.66 -25.33 13.43
N ILE A 332 -10.05 -26.33 12.77
CA ILE A 332 -10.18 -27.77 13.10
C ILE A 332 -8.78 -28.41 13.16
N GLY A 333 -8.45 -29.17 14.20
CA GLY A 333 -7.10 -29.74 14.43
C GLY A 333 -6.93 -31.27 14.41
N PRO A 334 -5.67 -31.77 14.37
CA PRO A 334 -4.46 -31.03 14.02
C PRO A 334 -4.22 -31.04 12.50
N LYS A 335 -3.48 -30.02 12.02
CA LYS A 335 -2.87 -30.03 10.69
C LYS A 335 -1.99 -31.26 10.50
#